data_AF-A0A815HJ82-F1
#
_entry.id   AF-A0A815HJ82-F1
#
_cell.length_a   1.000
_cell.length_b   1.000
_cell.length_c   1.000
_cell.angle_alpha   90.00
_cell.angle_beta   90.00
_cell.angle_gamma   90.00
#
_symmetry.space_group_name_H-M   'P 1'
#
loop_
_entity.id
_entity.type
_entity.pdbx_description
1 polymer ?
#
loop_
_entity_poly.entity_id
_entity_poly.type
_entity_poly.pdbx_seq_one_letter_code
_entity_poly.pdbx_strand_id
1 'polypeptide(L)'
;MSWIIEESDNASSAINIQGNSVTSCKEGDYGSPIHVLWNEPAEKSGLYYWQIEFSQLDEYGIVSVGLTTQNDFKGGYDLKAMQYNANLTNGIYALVGTFGSSIKQGDTIGILLNLTDSEMKMYLFHNGQPLGLAFHVQAPFTKPLFPVISFYGNGKATIVRSEEIPTSLDRRQEQFKGMEGHWKLIDYPEHKQIFVPDTIIDAYAACPEVFYPNMKVLLKICTILPMITVTTEQTFCVLKLLKTYLRSTMLKIRLHGLAMMYIYRD
;
A
#
# COMPACT_ATOMS: atom_id res chain seq x y z
N MET A 1 -1.41 -28.95 18.96
CA MET A 1 -1.27 -27.50 18.73
C MET A 1 -1.20 -27.33 17.23
N SER A 2 -2.27 -26.84 16.63
CA SER A 2 -2.43 -26.83 15.18
C SER A 2 -2.74 -25.42 14.72
N TRP A 3 -2.08 -25.00 13.64
CA TRP A 3 -2.59 -23.92 12.81
C TRP A 3 -3.80 -24.44 12.03
N ILE A 4 -4.72 -23.54 11.69
CA ILE A 4 -5.80 -23.79 10.73
C ILE A 4 -5.43 -23.04 9.45
N ILE A 5 -5.42 -23.73 8.32
CA ILE A 5 -5.15 -23.14 7.01
C ILE A 5 -6.51 -22.77 6.41
N GLU A 6 -6.58 -21.66 5.67
CA GLU A 6 -7.78 -21.31 4.91
C GLU A 6 -8.22 -22.44 3.96
N GLU A 7 -9.54 -22.54 3.73
CA GLU A 7 -10.09 -23.49 2.77
C GLU A 7 -10.04 -22.90 1.35
N SER A 8 -8.95 -23.16 0.63
CA SER A 8 -8.82 -22.90 -0.80
C SER A 8 -8.01 -24.00 -1.49
N ASP A 9 -8.28 -24.28 -2.76
CA ASP A 9 -7.75 -25.44 -3.51
C ASP A 9 -6.21 -25.57 -3.47
N ASN A 10 -5.50 -24.45 -3.30
CA ASN A 10 -4.04 -24.39 -3.32
C ASN A 10 -3.40 -24.02 -1.97
N ALA A 11 -4.17 -23.67 -0.93
CA ALA A 11 -3.58 -23.20 0.32
C ALA A 11 -2.90 -24.32 1.12
N SER A 12 -3.52 -25.50 1.18
CA SER A 12 -3.00 -26.62 1.99
C SER A 12 -1.70 -27.22 1.43
N SER A 13 -1.46 -27.14 0.13
CA SER A 13 -0.20 -27.58 -0.50
C SER A 13 0.93 -26.57 -0.33
N ALA A 14 0.60 -25.28 -0.22
CA ALA A 14 1.57 -24.19 -0.10
C ALA A 14 1.99 -23.88 1.35
N ILE A 15 1.33 -24.44 2.36
CA ILE A 15 1.61 -24.18 3.77
C ILE A 15 2.19 -25.43 4.47
N ASN A 16 3.34 -25.26 5.12
CA ASN A 16 3.95 -26.27 5.97
C ASN A 16 3.93 -25.83 7.44
N ILE A 17 3.40 -26.68 8.32
CA ILE A 17 3.26 -26.41 9.75
C ILE A 17 4.23 -27.29 10.54
N GLN A 18 5.01 -26.66 11.41
CA GLN A 18 5.92 -27.34 12.34
C GLN A 18 5.73 -26.75 13.74
N GLY A 19 4.84 -27.36 14.52
CA GLY A 19 4.48 -26.87 15.85
C GLY A 19 3.92 -25.44 15.79
N ASN A 20 4.65 -24.50 16.38
CA ASN A 20 4.27 -23.08 16.43
C ASN A 20 4.74 -22.28 15.21
N SER A 21 5.52 -22.89 14.32
CA SER A 21 6.00 -22.26 13.10
C SER A 21 5.13 -22.65 11.91
N VAL A 22 4.94 -21.70 11.00
CA VAL A 22 4.26 -21.87 9.73
C VAL A 22 5.13 -21.31 8.62
N THR A 23 5.27 -22.06 7.53
CA THR A 23 6.06 -21.68 6.36
C THR A 23 5.16 -21.67 5.14
N SER A 24 5.15 -20.58 4.40
CA SER A 24 4.49 -20.44 3.11
C SER A 24 5.51 -20.62 1.99
N CYS A 25 5.23 -21.56 1.08
CA CYS A 25 5.99 -21.92 -0.11
C CYS A 25 5.06 -21.81 -1.34
N LYS A 26 4.62 -20.59 -1.66
CA LYS A 26 3.69 -20.31 -2.74
C LYS A 26 4.41 -20.34 -4.09
N GLU A 27 3.87 -21.08 -5.06
CA GLU A 27 4.38 -21.08 -6.43
C GLU A 27 3.89 -19.84 -7.19
N GLY A 28 4.83 -19.03 -7.70
CA GLY A 28 4.56 -17.84 -8.52
C GLY A 28 4.47 -16.52 -7.75
N ASP A 29 4.80 -15.42 -8.44
CA ASP A 29 4.80 -14.07 -7.88
C ASP A 29 3.37 -13.48 -7.90
N TYR A 30 2.90 -13.02 -6.73
CA TYR A 30 1.66 -12.24 -6.52
C TYR A 30 0.35 -12.91 -6.94
N GLY A 31 -0.48 -13.22 -5.93
CA GLY A 31 -1.85 -13.70 -6.10
C GLY A 31 -2.62 -13.51 -4.80
N SER A 32 -3.84 -14.05 -4.71
CA SER A 32 -4.64 -14.04 -3.48
C SER A 32 -3.80 -14.43 -2.25
N PRO A 33 -3.84 -13.67 -1.14
CA PRO A 33 -3.12 -14.05 0.08
C PRO A 33 -3.59 -15.41 0.59
N ILE A 34 -2.68 -16.12 1.26
CA ILE A 34 -3.02 -17.35 1.98
C ILE A 34 -3.02 -17.03 3.47
N HIS A 35 -4.14 -17.33 4.12
CA HIS A 35 -4.33 -17.06 5.53
C HIS A 35 -4.12 -18.31 6.38
N VAL A 36 -3.46 -18.12 7.52
CA VAL A 36 -3.27 -19.14 8.54
C VAL A 36 -3.68 -18.59 9.89
N LEU A 37 -4.48 -19.37 10.62
CA LEU A 37 -5.10 -18.99 11.87
C LEU A 37 -4.53 -19.82 13.01
N TRP A 38 -4.17 -19.16 14.11
CA TRP A 38 -3.65 -19.81 15.30
C TRP A 38 -4.81 -20.31 16.17
N ASN A 39 -4.85 -21.61 16.47
CA ASN A 39 -6.00 -22.27 17.10
C ASN A 39 -6.13 -22.04 18.62
N GLU A 40 -5.36 -21.13 19.22
CA GLU A 40 -5.53 -20.74 20.62
C GLU A 40 -6.09 -19.31 20.71
N PRO A 41 -7.41 -19.14 20.84
CA PRO A 41 -8.06 -17.83 20.81
C PRO A 41 -8.04 -17.10 22.15
N ALA A 42 -8.43 -15.82 22.09
CA ALA A 42 -9.01 -15.09 23.20
C ALA A 42 -10.54 -15.23 23.22
N GLU A 43 -11.06 -15.93 24.23
CA GLU A 43 -12.49 -16.20 24.38
C GLU A 43 -13.12 -15.49 25.58
N LYS A 44 -12.35 -15.33 26.67
CA LYS A 44 -12.83 -14.76 27.94
C LYS A 44 -12.27 -13.36 28.13
N SER A 45 -12.88 -12.60 29.03
CA SER A 45 -12.32 -11.31 29.43
C SER A 45 -10.95 -11.51 30.10
N GLY A 46 -9.96 -10.74 29.68
CA GLY A 46 -8.56 -10.90 30.09
C GLY A 46 -7.57 -10.20 29.15
N LEU A 47 -6.29 -10.32 29.51
CA LEU A 47 -5.17 -9.84 28.69
C LEU A 47 -4.56 -11.03 27.94
N TYR A 48 -4.35 -10.84 26.64
CA TYR A 48 -3.76 -11.85 25.77
C TYR A 48 -2.63 -11.21 24.98
N TYR A 49 -1.44 -11.81 25.02
CA TYR A 49 -0.28 -11.30 24.31
C TYR A 49 0.34 -12.38 23.43
N TRP A 50 0.39 -12.11 22.13
CA TRP A 50 1.04 -12.97 21.14
C TRP A 50 2.21 -12.24 20.52
N GLN A 51 3.32 -12.94 20.37
CA GLN A 51 4.50 -12.48 19.65
C GLN A 51 4.67 -13.35 18.41
N ILE A 52 4.87 -12.70 17.27
CA ILE A 52 5.01 -13.34 15.97
C ILE A 52 6.36 -12.92 15.39
N GLU A 53 7.28 -13.86 15.27
CA GLU A 53 8.61 -13.65 14.68
C GLU A 53 8.60 -14.07 13.22
N PHE A 54 9.10 -13.19 12.34
CA PHE A 54 9.24 -13.43 10.91
C PHE A 54 10.68 -13.82 10.54
N SER A 55 11.06 -15.07 10.78
CA SER A 55 12.42 -15.56 10.53
C SER A 55 12.86 -15.54 9.07
N GLN A 56 11.92 -15.66 8.12
CA GLN A 56 12.18 -15.61 6.68
C GLN A 56 11.03 -14.87 6.00
N LEU A 57 11.34 -13.93 5.10
CA LEU A 57 10.38 -13.25 4.23
C LEU A 57 11.08 -12.96 2.90
N ASP A 58 10.35 -13.10 1.80
CA ASP A 58 10.84 -12.65 0.49
C ASP A 58 11.12 -11.13 0.51
N GLU A 59 12.01 -10.67 -0.38
CA GLU A 59 12.40 -9.24 -0.46
C GLU A 59 11.20 -8.30 -0.67
N TYR A 60 10.16 -8.80 -1.35
CA TYR A 60 8.87 -8.12 -1.54
C TYR A 60 7.71 -8.80 -0.81
N GLY A 61 8.01 -9.72 0.12
CA GLY A 61 7.04 -10.53 0.82
C GLY A 61 6.14 -9.67 1.73
N ILE A 62 5.01 -9.22 1.19
CA ILE A 62 3.99 -8.54 1.98
C ILE A 62 3.39 -9.58 2.93
N VAL A 63 3.38 -9.25 4.22
CA VAL A 63 2.69 -10.04 5.25
C VAL A 63 1.81 -9.13 6.09
N SER A 64 0.71 -9.69 6.55
CA SER A 64 -0.16 -9.02 7.53
C SER A 64 -0.43 -9.92 8.72
N VAL A 65 -0.54 -9.31 9.90
CA VAL A 65 -0.89 -10.01 11.15
C VAL A 65 -2.04 -9.32 11.83
N GLY A 66 -2.89 -10.07 12.50
CA GLY A 66 -4.06 -9.48 13.14
C GLY A 66 -4.90 -10.45 13.93
N LEU A 67 -6.14 -10.03 14.17
CA LEU A 67 -7.16 -10.83 14.83
C LEU A 67 -8.40 -10.98 13.94
N THR A 68 -9.00 -12.16 13.94
CA THR A 68 -10.25 -12.46 13.23
C THR A 68 -11.15 -13.36 14.06
N THR A 69 -12.37 -13.60 13.58
CA THR A 69 -13.31 -14.58 14.11
C THR A 69 -13.32 -15.80 13.22
N GLN A 70 -13.79 -16.95 13.71
CA GLN A 70 -13.88 -18.15 12.89
C GLN A 70 -14.83 -17.99 11.69
N ASN A 71 -15.92 -17.24 11.83
CA ASN A 71 -16.89 -17.02 10.74
C ASN A 71 -16.35 -16.11 9.63
N ASP A 72 -15.42 -15.23 10.01
CA ASP A 72 -14.80 -14.24 9.13
C ASP A 72 -13.47 -14.72 8.55
N PHE A 73 -12.96 -15.87 9.02
CA PHE A 73 -11.78 -16.54 8.49
C PHE A 73 -12.12 -17.26 7.18
N LYS A 74 -11.88 -16.57 6.07
CA LYS A 74 -12.15 -17.04 4.71
C LYS A 74 -10.88 -16.99 3.87
N GLY A 75 -10.88 -17.73 2.77
CA GLY A 75 -9.76 -17.78 1.85
C GLY A 75 -9.60 -16.47 1.07
N GLY A 76 -8.36 -16.04 0.89
CA GLY A 76 -8.04 -14.90 0.03
C GLY A 76 -8.68 -13.57 0.43
N TYR A 77 -9.10 -12.78 -0.56
CA TYR A 77 -9.64 -11.44 -0.33
C TYR A 77 -11.00 -11.40 0.39
N ASP A 78 -11.58 -12.54 0.75
CA ASP A 78 -12.81 -12.63 1.53
C ASP A 78 -12.58 -12.59 3.05
N LEU A 79 -11.32 -12.64 3.51
CA LEU A 79 -10.99 -12.49 4.93
C LEU A 79 -11.47 -11.13 5.49
N LYS A 80 -12.14 -11.18 6.65
CA LYS A 80 -12.39 -9.98 7.47
C LYS A 80 -11.57 -10.08 8.76
N ALA A 81 -10.63 -9.17 8.95
CA ALA A 81 -9.72 -9.23 10.10
C ALA A 81 -9.17 -7.86 10.44
N MET A 82 -8.94 -7.59 11.73
CA MET A 82 -8.24 -6.39 12.19
C MET A 82 -6.75 -6.64 12.06
N GLN A 83 -6.13 -6.13 10.99
CA GLN A 83 -4.76 -6.48 10.61
C GLN A 83 -3.82 -5.29 10.58
N TYR A 84 -2.53 -5.61 10.67
CA TYR A 84 -1.40 -4.72 10.57
C TYR A 84 -0.40 -5.23 9.52
N ASN A 85 0.01 -4.34 8.62
CA ASN A 85 1.04 -4.60 7.60
C ASN A 85 1.87 -3.32 7.28
N ALA A 86 2.18 -2.52 8.31
CA ALA A 86 2.50 -1.08 8.28
C ALA A 86 1.25 -0.18 8.38
N ASN A 87 0.17 -0.57 7.72
CA ASN A 87 -1.14 0.07 7.82
C ASN A 87 -2.04 -0.74 8.74
N LEU A 88 -3.10 -0.13 9.25
CA LEU A 88 -4.22 -0.86 9.85
C LEU A 88 -5.25 -1.15 8.77
N THR A 89 -5.72 -2.39 8.68
CA THR A 89 -6.67 -2.82 7.65
C THR A 89 -7.79 -3.67 8.26
N ASN A 90 -8.89 -3.84 7.52
CA ASN A 90 -9.96 -4.79 7.87
C ASN A 90 -9.94 -6.09 7.05
N GLY A 91 -8.79 -6.42 6.44
CA GLY A 91 -8.64 -7.56 5.50
C GLY A 91 -8.90 -7.20 4.03
N ILE A 92 -9.65 -6.13 3.76
CA ILE A 92 -9.95 -5.68 2.38
C ILE A 92 -9.45 -4.26 2.12
N TYR A 93 -9.71 -3.34 3.05
CA TYR A 93 -9.41 -1.92 2.90
C TYR A 93 -8.40 -1.47 3.95
N ALA A 94 -7.50 -0.58 3.54
CA ALA A 94 -6.67 0.18 4.47
C ALA A 94 -7.56 1.19 5.22
N LEU A 95 -7.51 1.13 6.55
CA LEU A 95 -8.26 2.01 7.46
C LEU A 95 -7.40 3.17 7.94
N VAL A 96 -6.16 2.87 8.34
CA VAL A 96 -5.18 3.87 8.80
C VAL A 96 -3.87 3.61 8.09
N GLY A 97 -3.44 4.59 7.29
CA GLY A 97 -2.14 4.56 6.63
C GLY A 97 -1.00 4.88 7.59
N THR A 98 0.19 4.36 7.30
CA THR A 98 1.45 4.77 7.96
C THR A 98 1.44 4.60 9.50
N PHE A 99 0.66 3.63 9.98
CA PHE A 99 0.53 3.36 11.42
C PHE A 99 1.88 2.93 12.03
N GLY A 100 2.62 2.09 11.32
CA GLY A 100 3.98 1.65 11.65
C GLY A 100 4.81 1.36 10.41
N SER A 101 5.95 0.69 10.57
CA SER A 101 6.82 0.27 9.47
C SER A 101 6.39 -1.08 8.89
N SER A 102 6.68 -1.30 7.60
CA SER A 102 6.52 -2.61 6.95
C SER A 102 7.31 -3.69 7.68
N ILE A 103 6.71 -4.87 7.78
CA ILE A 103 7.30 -6.04 8.42
C ILE A 103 8.36 -6.63 7.48
N LYS A 104 9.56 -6.86 8.01
CA LYS A 104 10.72 -7.39 7.27
C LYS A 104 11.23 -8.68 7.92
N GLN A 105 12.09 -9.39 7.20
CA GLN A 105 12.77 -10.56 7.74
C GLN A 105 13.54 -10.18 9.01
N GLY A 106 13.38 -10.98 10.06
CA GLY A 106 13.95 -10.76 11.38
C GLY A 106 13.09 -9.92 12.31
N ASP A 107 12.00 -9.32 11.83
CA ASP A 107 11.11 -8.54 12.69
C ASP A 107 10.20 -9.43 13.55
N THR A 108 9.85 -8.90 14.72
CA THR A 108 8.87 -9.48 15.64
C THR A 108 7.72 -8.52 15.86
N ILE A 109 6.49 -9.00 15.64
CA ILE A 109 5.26 -8.25 15.90
C ILE A 109 4.56 -8.78 17.14
N GLY A 110 4.30 -7.90 18.10
CA GLY A 110 3.50 -8.20 19.29
C GLY A 110 2.07 -7.71 19.12
N ILE A 111 1.10 -8.56 19.42
CA ILE A 111 -0.33 -8.22 19.50
C ILE A 111 -0.76 -8.38 20.95
N LEU A 112 -1.05 -7.27 21.63
CA LEU A 112 -1.64 -7.26 22.96
C LEU A 112 -3.13 -6.93 22.85
N LEU A 113 -3.96 -7.85 23.29
CA LEU A 113 -5.40 -7.72 23.33
C LEU A 113 -5.85 -7.58 24.79
N ASN A 114 -6.48 -6.46 25.11
CA ASN A 114 -7.27 -6.30 26.33
C ASN A 114 -8.74 -6.50 25.97
N LEU A 115 -9.29 -7.64 26.41
CA LEU A 115 -10.64 -8.06 26.12
C LEU A 115 -11.50 -7.95 27.37
N THR A 116 -12.60 -7.23 27.28
CA THR A 116 -13.63 -7.15 28.33
C THR A 116 -14.99 -7.53 27.75
N ASP A 117 -16.06 -7.45 28.53
CA ASP A 117 -17.42 -7.68 28.02
C ASP A 117 -18.01 -6.44 27.33
N SER A 118 -17.48 -5.24 27.59
CA SER A 118 -17.96 -3.99 27.03
C SER A 118 -17.09 -3.44 25.89
N GLU A 119 -15.79 -3.74 25.91
CA GLU A 119 -14.83 -3.23 24.93
C GLU A 119 -13.69 -4.21 24.65
N MET A 120 -13.12 -4.05 23.46
CA MET A 120 -11.91 -4.72 23.01
C MET A 120 -10.90 -3.66 22.58
N LYS A 121 -9.68 -3.74 23.11
CA LYS A 121 -8.57 -2.87 22.77
C LYS A 121 -7.38 -3.71 22.30
N MET A 122 -6.95 -3.51 21.07
CA MET A 122 -5.80 -4.16 20.47
C MET A 122 -4.66 -3.16 20.34
N TYR A 123 -3.52 -3.46 20.97
CA TYR A 123 -2.28 -2.71 20.91
C TYR A 123 -1.24 -3.50 20.12
N LEU A 124 -0.40 -2.78 19.38
CA LEU A 124 0.62 -3.38 18.53
C LEU A 124 2.03 -2.99 18.98
N PHE A 125 2.95 -3.91 18.80
CA PHE A 125 4.37 -3.74 19.07
C PHE A 125 5.18 -4.18 17.86
N HIS A 126 6.20 -3.43 17.50
CA HIS A 126 7.13 -3.80 16.43
C HIS A 126 8.55 -3.82 17.02
N ASN A 127 9.19 -4.98 17.05
CA ASN A 127 10.51 -5.20 17.65
C ASN A 127 10.58 -4.72 19.10
N GLY A 128 9.53 -5.04 19.87
CA GLY A 128 9.38 -4.63 21.27
C GLY A 128 9.02 -3.15 21.48
N GLN A 129 8.98 -2.32 20.43
CA GLN A 129 8.55 -0.92 20.54
C GLN A 129 7.02 -0.81 20.43
N PRO A 130 6.34 -0.12 21.36
CA PRO A 130 4.91 0.11 21.26
C PRO A 130 4.58 1.04 20.09
N LEU A 131 3.66 0.60 19.23
CA LEU A 131 3.06 1.42 18.18
C LEU A 131 1.80 2.17 18.68
N GLY A 132 1.22 1.72 19.79
CA GLY A 132 0.02 2.30 20.39
C GLY A 132 -1.25 1.46 20.19
N LEU A 133 -2.38 2.06 20.54
CA LEU A 133 -3.71 1.49 20.36
C LEU A 133 -4.05 1.44 18.86
N ALA A 134 -4.19 0.24 18.33
CA ALA A 134 -4.49 -0.01 16.92
C ALA A 134 -6.00 -0.07 16.67
N PHE A 135 -6.71 -0.87 17.47
CA PHE A 135 -8.17 -1.01 17.34
C PHE A 135 -8.83 -0.88 18.70
N HIS A 136 -9.92 -0.11 18.75
CA HIS A 136 -10.80 0.01 19.91
C HIS A 136 -12.23 -0.21 19.44
N VAL A 137 -12.83 -1.31 19.87
CA VAL A 137 -14.18 -1.72 19.47
C VAL A 137 -15.02 -1.82 20.73
N GLN A 138 -16.14 -1.11 20.75
CA GLN A 138 -17.16 -1.23 21.79
C GLN A 138 -18.13 -2.37 21.43
N ALA A 139 -18.72 -3.01 22.43
CA ALA A 139 -19.72 -4.05 22.23
C ALA A 139 -20.90 -3.54 21.36
N PRO A 140 -21.50 -4.40 20.52
CA PRO A 140 -21.25 -5.83 20.40
C PRO A 140 -20.07 -6.17 19.46
N PHE A 141 -19.31 -7.21 19.82
CA PHE A 141 -18.31 -7.85 18.97
C PHE A 141 -18.28 -9.35 19.26
N THR A 142 -17.83 -10.13 18.28
CA THR A 142 -17.85 -11.59 18.34
C THR A 142 -16.58 -12.13 19.01
N LYS A 143 -16.76 -13.08 19.94
CA LYS A 143 -15.71 -13.93 20.54
C LYS A 143 -15.97 -15.38 20.08
N PRO A 144 -14.97 -16.27 19.97
CA PRO A 144 -13.54 -16.04 20.21
C PRO A 144 -12.82 -15.25 19.10
N LEU A 145 -11.74 -14.54 19.48
CA LEU A 145 -10.82 -13.85 18.58
C LEU A 145 -9.53 -14.66 18.41
N PHE A 146 -9.13 -14.92 17.18
CA PHE A 146 -7.97 -15.74 16.84
C PHE A 146 -6.88 -14.90 16.16
N PRO A 147 -5.59 -15.10 16.51
CA PRO A 147 -4.49 -14.57 15.72
C PRO A 147 -4.50 -15.15 14.30
N VAL A 148 -4.32 -14.27 13.31
CA VAL A 148 -4.24 -14.64 11.90
C VAL A 148 -3.02 -14.00 11.26
N ILE A 149 -2.36 -14.76 10.39
CA ILE A 149 -1.26 -14.29 9.54
C ILE A 149 -1.67 -14.48 8.09
N SER A 150 -1.42 -13.47 7.26
CA SER A 150 -1.63 -13.54 5.82
C SER A 150 -0.29 -13.45 5.09
N PHE A 151 -0.02 -14.45 4.27
CA PHE A 151 1.15 -14.50 3.40
C PHE A 151 0.75 -14.15 1.97
N TYR A 152 1.35 -13.09 1.40
CA TYR A 152 1.16 -12.77 -0.01
C TYR A 152 2.18 -13.46 -0.92
N GLY A 153 3.36 -13.78 -0.36
CA GLY A 153 4.46 -14.55 -0.98
C GLY A 153 5.07 -15.54 0.02
N ASN A 154 6.32 -15.94 -0.19
CA ASN A 154 6.96 -16.91 0.70
C ASN A 154 7.41 -16.25 2.00
N GLY A 155 7.40 -17.06 3.05
CA GLY A 155 7.81 -16.59 4.37
C GLY A 155 7.64 -17.64 5.44
N LYS A 156 8.28 -17.41 6.57
CA LYS A 156 8.19 -18.25 7.76
C LYS A 156 7.93 -17.40 8.98
N ALA A 157 6.81 -17.67 9.65
CA ALA A 157 6.45 -17.04 10.90
C ALA A 157 6.40 -18.06 12.04
N THR A 158 6.74 -17.62 13.25
CA THR A 158 6.58 -18.41 14.48
C THR A 158 5.79 -17.60 15.49
N ILE A 159 4.71 -18.16 16.01
CA ILE A 159 3.88 -17.50 17.03
C ILE A 159 4.12 -18.09 18.42
N VAL A 160 4.21 -17.22 19.42
CA VAL A 160 4.30 -17.61 20.83
C VAL A 160 3.30 -16.78 21.62
N ARG A 161 2.54 -17.44 22.48
CA ARG A 161 1.74 -16.76 23.51
C ARG A 161 2.65 -16.47 24.70
N SER A 162 2.81 -15.20 25.05
CA SER A 162 3.68 -14.78 26.15
C SER A 162 2.86 -14.39 27.37
N GLU A 163 3.38 -14.75 28.55
CA GLU A 163 2.83 -14.31 29.84
C GLU A 163 3.42 -12.96 30.29
N GLU A 164 4.52 -12.52 29.67
CA GLU A 164 5.16 -11.24 29.95
C GLU A 164 4.45 -10.11 29.22
N ILE A 165 3.52 -9.45 29.92
CA ILE A 165 2.69 -8.38 29.36
C ILE A 165 3.49 -7.06 29.31
N PRO A 166 3.62 -6.41 28.14
CA PRO A 166 4.27 -5.10 28.05
C PRO A 166 3.52 -4.04 28.86
N THR A 167 4.24 -3.28 29.68
CA THR A 167 3.65 -2.23 30.52
C THR A 167 3.54 -0.89 29.80
N SER A 168 4.47 -0.60 28.87
CA SER A 168 4.47 0.63 28.08
C SER A 168 3.65 0.44 26.81
N LEU A 169 2.46 1.03 26.78
CA LEU A 169 1.55 0.91 25.64
C LEU A 169 1.62 2.10 24.68
N ASP A 170 2.04 3.26 25.19
CA ASP A 170 2.03 4.49 24.41
C ASP A 170 3.17 4.51 23.40
N ARG A 171 2.85 4.98 22.21
CA ARG A 171 3.84 5.20 21.15
C ARG A 171 4.88 6.19 21.66
N ARG A 172 6.14 5.79 21.63
CA ARG A 172 7.24 6.70 21.95
C ARG A 172 7.25 7.83 20.93
N GLN A 173 7.05 9.05 21.40
CA GLN A 173 7.31 10.23 20.60
C GLN A 173 8.81 10.33 20.37
N GLU A 174 9.23 10.44 19.11
CA GLU A 174 10.63 10.70 18.80
C GLU A 174 11.05 12.04 19.40
N GLN A 175 12.09 12.02 20.22
CA GLN A 175 12.68 13.24 20.75
C GLN A 175 13.70 13.76 19.74
N PHE A 176 13.29 14.76 18.97
CA PHE A 176 14.18 15.44 18.04
C PHE A 176 15.11 16.41 18.79
N LYS A 177 16.41 16.38 18.48
CA LYS A 177 17.41 17.33 19.03
C LYS A 177 17.80 18.36 17.97
N GLY A 178 17.68 19.65 18.32
CA GLY A 178 18.01 20.78 17.44
C GLY A 178 16.86 21.17 16.49
N MET A 179 16.89 22.40 15.95
CA MET A 179 15.87 22.86 14.98
C MET A 179 15.91 22.06 13.66
N GLU A 180 17.05 21.44 13.36
CA GLU A 180 17.26 20.58 12.19
C GLU A 180 16.91 19.10 12.46
N GLY A 181 16.44 18.80 13.68
CA GLY A 181 16.22 17.46 14.25
C GLY A 181 16.12 16.36 13.21
N HIS A 182 17.25 15.67 12.97
CA HIS A 182 17.47 14.61 12.00
C HIS A 182 16.22 14.21 11.22
N TRP A 183 15.84 15.03 10.23
CA TRP A 183 14.78 14.68 9.31
C TRP A 183 15.30 13.47 8.53
N LYS A 184 14.91 12.28 8.97
CA LYS A 184 14.80 11.15 8.05
C LYS A 184 13.93 11.70 6.93
N LEU A 185 14.44 11.73 5.69
CA LEU A 185 13.63 11.97 4.51
C LEU A 185 12.54 10.88 4.52
N ILE A 186 11.41 11.18 5.14
CA ILE A 186 10.15 10.54 4.87
C ILE A 186 9.74 11.17 3.55
N ASP A 187 9.59 10.35 2.51
CA ASP A 187 9.01 10.80 1.26
C ASP A 187 7.68 11.54 1.53
N TYR A 188 7.64 12.75 0.97
CA TYR A 188 6.86 13.95 1.29
C TYR A 188 5.33 13.82 1.48
N PRO A 189 4.75 14.70 2.33
CA PRO A 189 3.42 15.25 2.04
C PRO A 189 3.24 16.77 2.21
N GLU A 190 4.30 17.56 2.40
CA GLU A 190 4.17 19.02 2.56
C GLU A 190 5.14 19.83 1.69
N HIS A 191 4.94 19.72 0.37
CA HIS A 191 5.08 20.91 -0.45
C HIS A 191 3.95 21.89 -0.08
N LYS A 192 4.26 22.73 0.90
CA LYS A 192 3.60 24.02 1.16
C LYS A 192 3.61 24.80 -0.15
N GLN A 193 2.45 24.87 -0.81
CA GLN A 193 2.28 25.30 -2.20
C GLN A 193 3.34 24.70 -3.12
N ILE A 194 3.05 23.53 -3.69
CA ILE A 194 3.68 23.15 -4.95
C ILE A 194 3.44 24.33 -5.89
N PHE A 195 4.49 25.10 -6.19
CA PHE A 195 4.48 25.95 -7.37
C PHE A 195 4.41 24.97 -8.54
N VAL A 196 3.20 24.54 -8.87
CA VAL A 196 2.90 23.80 -10.08
C VAL A 196 3.04 24.86 -11.15
N PRO A 197 4.10 24.83 -11.94
CA PRO A 197 4.30 25.83 -12.96
C PRO A 197 3.22 25.60 -14.02
N ASP A 198 2.34 26.58 -14.22
CA ASP A 198 1.26 26.47 -15.22
C ASP A 198 1.84 26.46 -16.64
N THR A 199 3.07 26.94 -16.82
CA THR A 199 3.78 26.94 -18.10
C THR A 199 5.11 26.20 -18.03
N ILE A 200 5.51 25.64 -19.18
CA ILE A 200 6.80 24.96 -19.34
C ILE A 200 7.99 25.91 -19.07
N ILE A 201 7.80 27.22 -19.30
CA ILE A 201 8.81 28.25 -19.04
C ILE A 201 9.01 28.42 -17.53
N ASP A 202 7.92 28.49 -16.77
CA ASP A 202 7.96 28.58 -15.32
C ASP A 202 8.56 27.30 -14.70
N ALA A 203 8.26 26.13 -15.30
CA ALA A 203 8.84 24.86 -14.89
C ALA A 203 10.35 24.80 -15.13
N TYR A 204 10.81 25.32 -16.26
CA TYR A 204 12.24 25.42 -16.57
C TYR A 204 12.97 26.36 -15.60
N ALA A 205 12.35 27.50 -15.24
CA ALA A 205 12.92 28.46 -14.31
C ALA A 205 13.01 27.90 -12.88
N ALA A 206 11.96 27.20 -12.42
CA ALA A 206 11.88 26.64 -11.08
C ALA A 206 12.71 25.35 -10.89
N CYS A 207 13.06 24.63 -11.96
CA CYS A 207 13.81 23.37 -11.86
C CYS A 207 15.30 23.60 -11.48
N PRO A 208 15.79 23.08 -10.35
CA PRO A 208 17.20 23.21 -9.98
C PRO A 208 18.07 22.19 -10.74
N GLU A 209 19.06 22.69 -11.48
CA GLU A 209 19.95 21.89 -12.34
C GLU A 209 20.81 20.90 -11.56
N VAL A 210 21.18 21.25 -10.33
CA VAL A 210 22.01 20.42 -9.45
C VAL A 210 21.32 19.10 -9.09
N PHE A 211 20.01 19.12 -8.94
CA PHE A 211 19.23 17.95 -8.51
C PHE A 211 18.63 17.17 -9.68
N TYR A 212 18.21 17.86 -10.74
CA TYR A 212 17.50 17.24 -11.87
C TYR A 212 18.05 17.71 -13.24
N PRO A 213 19.32 17.39 -13.55
CA PRO A 213 19.99 17.89 -14.75
C PRO A 213 19.29 17.42 -16.05
N ASN A 214 18.87 16.15 -16.11
CA ASN A 214 18.17 15.60 -17.28
C ASN A 214 16.79 16.24 -17.48
N MET A 215 16.07 16.52 -16.39
CA MET A 215 14.75 17.15 -16.44
C MET A 215 14.84 18.60 -16.95
N LYS A 216 15.84 19.35 -16.48
CA LYS A 216 16.15 20.72 -16.93
C LYS A 216 16.42 20.76 -18.43
N VAL A 217 17.18 19.80 -18.95
CA VAL A 217 17.49 19.68 -20.39
C VAL A 217 16.22 19.38 -21.20
N LEU A 218 15.37 18.46 -20.75
CA LEU A 218 14.11 18.15 -21.41
C LEU A 218 13.17 19.35 -21.45
N LEU A 219 13.01 20.05 -20.33
CA LEU A 219 12.20 21.27 -20.26
C LEU A 219 12.74 22.35 -21.19
N LYS A 220 14.07 22.51 -21.28
CA LYS A 220 14.72 23.42 -22.23
C LYS A 220 14.38 23.06 -23.68
N ILE A 221 14.46 21.78 -24.06
CA ILE A 221 14.08 21.32 -25.40
C ILE A 221 12.61 21.66 -25.66
N CYS A 222 11.72 21.40 -24.71
CA CYS A 222 10.30 21.72 -24.82
C CYS A 222 10.01 23.22 -24.94
N THR A 223 10.82 24.11 -24.35
CA THR A 223 10.65 25.57 -24.53
C THR A 223 11.06 26.07 -25.92
N ILE A 224 11.94 25.34 -26.61
CA ILE A 224 12.48 25.73 -27.92
C ILE A 224 11.65 25.11 -29.05
N LEU A 225 11.11 23.91 -28.83
CA LEU A 225 10.19 23.28 -29.76
C LEU A 225 8.86 24.02 -29.70
N PRO A 226 8.32 24.53 -30.83
CA PRO A 226 6.93 24.95 -30.85
C PRO A 226 6.08 23.70 -30.61
N MET A 227 5.56 23.54 -29.40
CA MET A 227 4.53 22.54 -29.10
C MET A 227 3.23 23.03 -29.74
N ILE A 228 3.18 22.96 -31.07
CA ILE A 228 1.92 23.08 -31.79
C ILE A 228 1.13 21.85 -31.40
N THR A 229 -0.06 22.04 -30.82
CA THR A 229 -0.93 20.91 -30.47
C THR A 229 -1.15 20.06 -31.72
N VAL A 230 -1.21 18.73 -31.56
CA VAL A 230 -1.41 17.78 -32.68
C VAL A 230 -2.55 18.22 -33.61
N THR A 231 -3.58 18.86 -33.05
CA THR A 231 -4.70 19.47 -33.78
C THR A 231 -4.27 20.53 -34.80
N THR A 232 -3.35 21.43 -34.44
CA THR A 232 -2.86 22.47 -35.36
C THR A 232 -1.94 21.91 -36.45
N GLU A 233 -1.08 20.94 -36.12
CA GLU A 233 -0.25 20.24 -37.11
C GLU A 233 -1.09 19.43 -38.09
N GLN A 234 -2.08 18.69 -37.59
CA GLN A 234 -3.04 17.95 -38.41
C GLN A 234 -3.81 18.89 -39.33
N THR A 235 -4.27 20.03 -38.82
CA THR A 235 -4.99 21.03 -39.62
C THR A 235 -4.11 21.63 -40.71
N PHE A 236 -2.86 22.02 -40.41
CA PHE A 236 -1.93 22.54 -41.39
C PHE A 236 -1.51 21.49 -42.43
N CYS A 237 -1.30 20.24 -42.02
CA CYS A 237 -0.93 19.15 -42.91
C CYS A 237 -2.06 18.82 -43.89
N VAL A 238 -3.30 18.70 -43.39
CA VAL A 238 -4.50 18.50 -44.21
C VAL A 238 -4.71 19.67 -45.17
N LEU A 239 -4.56 20.91 -44.70
CA LEU A 239 -4.65 22.09 -45.57
C LEU A 239 -3.56 22.09 -46.65
N LYS A 240 -2.33 21.70 -46.32
CA LYS A 240 -1.22 21.61 -47.28
C LYS A 240 -1.48 20.54 -48.34
N LEU A 241 -1.99 19.37 -47.95
CA LEU A 241 -2.39 18.30 -48.86
C LEU A 241 -3.55 18.74 -49.78
N LEU A 242 -4.63 19.27 -49.21
CA LEU A 242 -5.79 19.74 -49.96
C LEU A 242 -5.44 20.87 -50.94
N LYS A 243 -4.63 21.84 -50.51
CA LYS A 243 -4.22 22.97 -51.34
C LYS A 243 -3.30 22.55 -52.49
N THR A 244 -2.47 21.52 -52.28
CA THR A 244 -1.60 20.96 -53.34
C THR A 244 -2.41 20.17 -54.35
N TYR A 245 -3.37 19.36 -53.89
CA TYR A 245 -4.27 18.59 -54.75
C TYR A 245 -5.22 19.48 -55.58
N LEU A 246 -5.69 20.60 -55.02
CA LEU A 246 -6.72 21.47 -55.61
C LEU A 246 -6.17 22.75 -56.23
N ARG A 247 -4.86 22.83 -56.50
CA ARG A 247 -4.14 24.06 -56.89
C ARG A 247 -4.63 24.73 -58.19
N SER A 248 -5.48 24.06 -58.98
CA SER A 248 -5.97 24.59 -60.25
C SER A 248 -7.41 25.11 -60.25
N THR A 249 -8.21 25.00 -59.17
CA THR A 249 -9.69 25.12 -59.34
C THR A 249 -10.52 25.80 -58.24
N MET A 250 -10.01 26.49 -57.20
CA MET A 250 -10.89 27.02 -56.14
C MET A 250 -10.60 28.39 -55.47
N LEU A 251 -11.70 29.04 -55.06
CA LEU A 251 -11.79 30.21 -54.14
C LEU A 251 -11.74 29.77 -52.66
N LYS A 252 -11.22 30.65 -51.78
CA LYS A 252 -10.92 30.38 -50.36
C LYS A 252 -12.07 29.73 -49.54
N ILE A 253 -13.33 30.06 -49.84
CA ILE A 253 -14.51 29.57 -49.10
C ILE A 253 -14.72 28.06 -49.23
N ARG A 254 -14.55 27.49 -50.43
CA ARG A 254 -14.74 26.04 -50.64
C ARG A 254 -13.63 25.20 -50.02
N LEU A 255 -12.41 25.74 -49.89
CA LEU A 255 -11.28 25.06 -49.26
C LEU A 255 -11.52 24.81 -47.76
N HIS A 256 -12.04 25.81 -47.04
CA HIS A 256 -12.32 25.69 -45.61
C HIS A 256 -13.41 24.64 -45.33
N GLY A 257 -14.48 24.62 -46.14
CA GLY A 257 -15.54 23.61 -46.01
C GLY A 257 -15.05 22.18 -46.24
N LEU A 258 -14.15 21.98 -47.21
CA LEU A 258 -13.59 20.65 -47.52
C LEU A 258 -12.60 20.17 -46.46
N ALA A 259 -11.80 21.08 -45.88
CA ALA A 259 -10.91 20.77 -44.77
C ALA A 259 -11.68 20.32 -43.52
N MET A 260 -12.78 20.99 -43.18
CA MET A 260 -13.66 20.57 -42.08
C MET A 260 -14.25 19.18 -42.35
N MET A 261 -14.80 18.92 -43.54
CA MET A 261 -15.32 17.58 -43.85
C MET A 261 -14.27 16.46 -43.77
N TYR A 262 -12.99 16.76 -44.05
CA TYR A 262 -11.93 15.76 -43.97
C TYR A 262 -11.44 15.52 -42.54
N ILE A 263 -11.35 16.56 -41.71
CA ILE A 263 -10.88 16.47 -40.31
C ILE A 263 -11.93 15.78 -39.42
N TYR A 264 -13.23 16.02 -39.66
CA TYR A 264 -14.34 15.48 -38.87
C TYR A 264 -15.01 14.26 -39.53
N ARG A 265 -14.29 13.50 -40.36
CA ARG A 265 -14.86 12.37 -41.12
C ARG A 265 -14.98 11.06 -40.33
N ASP A 266 -14.50 11.03 -39.09
CA ASP A 266 -14.61 9.90 -38.16
C ASP A 266 -15.41 10.30 -36.91
#